data_AF-A0A7J6W155-F1
#
_entry.id   AF-A0A7J6W155-F1
#
_cell.length_a   1.000
_cell.length_b   1.000
_cell.length_c   1.000
_cell.angle_alpha   90.00
_cell.angle_beta   90.00
_cell.angle_gamma   90.00
#
_symmetry.space_group_name_H-M   'P 1'
#
loop_
_entity.id
_entity.type
_entity.pdbx_description
1 polymer ?
#
loop_
_entity_poly.entity_id
_entity_poly.type
_entity_poly.pdbx_seq_one_letter_code
_entity_poly.pdbx_strand_id
1 'polypeptide(L)' 'MPTLNVMHLAKAKPDHLPLLIECKDPIKMTGPHPFKFKRMWITHENFKQFVQEQWDTGGISPLPMIQLEMRLKNMRGRLK' A
#
# COMPACT_ATOMS: atom_id res chain seq x y z
N MET A 1 -18.20 -7.31 18.55
CA MET A 1 -18.77 -6.23 17.71
C MET A 1 -17.81 -5.07 17.77
N PRO A 2 -17.22 -4.62 16.66
CA PRO A 2 -16.27 -3.51 16.70
C PRO A 2 -16.99 -2.25 17.21
N THR A 3 -16.33 -1.51 18.09
CA THR A 3 -16.88 -0.23 18.57
C THR A 3 -16.61 0.85 17.52
N LEU A 4 -17.67 1.53 17.09
CA LEU A 4 -17.63 2.60 16.10
C LEU A 4 -17.75 3.95 16.81
N ASN A 5 -16.71 4.76 16.73
CA ASN A 5 -16.72 6.13 17.23
C ASN A 5 -16.77 7.11 16.04
N VAL A 6 -17.65 8.11 16.10
CA VAL A 6 -17.83 9.10 15.03
C VAL A 6 -17.69 10.48 15.63
N MET A 7 -16.78 11.28 15.08
CA MET A 7 -16.50 12.65 15.52
C MET A 7 -16.56 13.60 14.33
N HIS A 8 -17.24 14.73 14.49
CA HIS A 8 -17.15 15.84 13.53
C HIS A 8 -15.83 16.57 13.73
N LEU A 9 -15.01 16.67 12.67
CA LEU A 9 -13.78 17.46 12.71
C LEU A 9 -14.10 18.94 12.54
N ALA A 10 -13.23 19.79 13.08
CA ALA A 10 -13.36 21.23 12.99
C ALA A 10 -13.48 21.68 11.53
N LYS A 11 -14.45 22.56 11.28
CA LYS A 11 -14.76 23.04 9.94
C LYS A 11 -13.66 23.95 9.43
N ALA A 12 -12.86 23.49 8.46
CA ALA A 12 -11.83 24.31 7.82
C ALA A 12 -12.38 25.20 6.71
N LYS A 13 -13.45 24.76 6.03
CA LYS A 13 -14.12 25.51 4.95
C LYS A 13 -15.65 25.36 5.01
N PRO A 14 -16.45 26.34 4.55
CA PRO A 14 -17.91 26.31 4.63
C PRO A 14 -18.59 25.12 3.93
N ASP A 15 -17.97 24.61 2.87
CA ASP A 15 -18.47 23.60 1.92
C ASP A 15 -18.03 22.17 2.24
N HIS A 16 -17.16 21.99 3.24
CA HIS A 16 -16.69 20.66 3.66
C HIS A 16 -16.83 20.47 5.17
N LEU A 17 -17.58 19.45 5.57
CA LEU A 17 -17.73 19.03 6.97
C LEU A 17 -17.10 17.64 7.17
N PRO A 18 -15.79 17.56 7.44
CA PRO A 18 -15.11 16.29 7.56
C PRO A 18 -15.61 15.49 8.77
N LEU A 19 -15.92 14.21 8.55
CA LEU A 19 -16.28 13.24 9.56
C LEU A 19 -15.09 12.31 9.82
N LEU A 20 -14.67 12.21 11.07
CA LEU A 20 -13.73 11.19 11.53
C LEU A 20 -14.52 9.98 12.03
N ILE A 21 -14.28 8.83 11.39
CA ILE A 21 -14.84 7.55 11.80
C ILE A 21 -13.68 6.70 12.32
N GLU A 22 -13.70 6.39 13.61
CA GLU A 22 -12.72 5.57 14.29
C GLU A 22 -13.33 4.20 14.61
N CYS A 23 -12.85 3.17 13.92
CA CYS A 23 -13.19 1.79 14.24
C CYS A 23 -12.18 1.27 15.27
N LYS A 24 -12.56 1.27 16.55
CA LYS A 24 -11.76 0.68 17.64
C LYS A 24 -11.93 -0.83 17.63
N ASP A 25 -11.29 -1.43 16.64
CA ASP A 25 -10.88 -2.82 16.51
C ASP A 25 -10.41 -2.95 15.05
N PRO A 26 -9.15 -2.61 14.72
CA PRO A 26 -8.62 -3.03 13.44
C PRO A 26 -8.78 -4.55 13.44
N ILE A 27 -9.40 -5.08 12.39
CA ILE A 27 -9.22 -6.49 12.04
C ILE A 27 -7.71 -6.67 12.08
N LYS A 28 -7.20 -7.39 13.09
CA LYS A 28 -5.79 -7.75 13.13
C LYS A 28 -5.61 -8.54 11.85
N MET A 29 -5.02 -7.93 10.82
CA MET A 29 -4.67 -8.63 9.60
C MET A 29 -3.54 -9.58 10.00
N THR A 30 -3.90 -10.71 10.59
CA THR A 30 -2.99 -11.75 11.01
C THR A 30 -2.60 -12.51 9.76
N GLY A 31 -1.44 -12.17 9.19
CA GLY A 31 -0.88 -12.86 8.04
C GLY A 31 0.03 -11.98 7.19
N PRO A 32 0.85 -12.59 6.31
CA PRO A 32 1.69 -11.85 5.39
C PRO A 32 0.82 -10.96 4.50
N HIS A 33 1.13 -9.66 4.44
CA HIS A 33 0.42 -8.73 3.55
C HIS A 33 0.93 -8.96 2.12
N PRO A 34 0.12 -9.54 1.21
CA PRO A 34 0.57 -9.79 -0.14
C PRO A 34 0.86 -8.46 -0.85
N PHE A 35 1.73 -8.53 -1.85
CA PHE A 35 1.94 -7.39 -2.74
C PHE A 35 0.62 -7.04 -3.45
N LYS A 36 0.20 -5.78 -3.37
CA LYS A 36 -1.00 -5.27 -4.05
C LYS A 36 -0.60 -4.29 -5.12
N PHE A 37 -0.89 -4.62 -6.36
CA PHE A 37 -0.70 -3.72 -7.48
C PHE A 37 -1.72 -2.58 -7.45
N LYS A 38 -1.26 -1.33 -7.64
CA LYS A 38 -2.15 -0.16 -7.72
C LYS A 38 -2.18 0.40 -9.13
N ARG A 39 -3.38 0.68 -9.65
CA ARG A 39 -3.58 1.29 -10.98
C ARG A 39 -2.83 2.62 -11.14
N MET A 40 -2.70 3.41 -10.07
CA MET A 40 -1.97 4.69 -10.10
C MET A 40 -0.51 4.54 -10.53
N TRP A 41 0.08 3.35 -10.40
CA TRP A 41 1.49 3.15 -10.74
C TRP A 41 1.68 3.18 -12.25
N ILE A 42 0.83 2.52 -13.04
CA ILE A 42 0.96 2.53 -14.51
C ILE A 42 0.64 3.87 -15.15
N THR A 43 -0.03 4.76 -14.42
CA THR A 43 -0.27 6.13 -14.89
C THR A 43 0.92 7.05 -14.67
N HIS A 44 1.91 6.64 -13.88
CA HIS A 44 3.12 7.42 -13.65
C HIS A 44 4.08 7.24 -14.82
N GLU A 45 4.53 8.34 -15.42
CA GLU A 45 5.34 8.37 -16.65
C GLU A 45 6.60 7.48 -16.54
N ASN A 46 7.28 7.52 -15.39
CA ASN A 46 8.52 6.76 -15.17
C ASN A 46 8.31 5.35 -14.62
N PHE A 47 7.07 4.85 -14.53
CA PHE A 47 6.82 3.55 -13.89
C PHE A 47 7.52 2.39 -14.61
N LYS A 48 7.54 2.40 -15.94
CA LYS A 48 8.21 1.36 -16.72
C LYS A 48 9.71 1.33 -16.45
N GLN A 49 10.36 2.50 -16.48
CA GLN A 49 11.79 2.63 -16.17
C GLN A 49 12.07 2.18 -14.73
N PHE A 50 11.25 2.62 -13.78
CA PHE A 50 11.37 2.19 -12.39
C PHE A 50 11.33 0.67 -12.26
N VAL A 51 10.37 -0.02 -12.89
CA VAL A 51 10.30 -1.49 -12.81
C VAL A 51 11.58 -2.11 -13.36
N GLN A 52 12.09 -1.64 -14.50
CA GLN A 52 13.32 -2.15 -15.10
C GLN A 52 14.55 -1.99 -14.19
N GLU A 53 14.71 -0.82 -13.57
CA GLU A 53 15.82 -0.55 -12.66
C GLU A 53 15.71 -1.36 -11.35
N GLN A 54 14.48 -1.62 -10.89
CA GLN A 54 14.24 -2.24 -9.61
C GLN A 54 14.03 -3.76 -9.66
N TRP A 55 13.84 -4.34 -10.85
CA TRP A 55 13.48 -5.76 -10.98
C TRP A 55 14.55 -6.72 -10.45
N ASP A 56 15.83 -6.36 -10.58
CA ASP A 56 16.97 -7.23 -10.23
C ASP A 56 17.89 -6.65 -9.16
N THR A 57 17.49 -5.56 -8.49
CA THR A 57 18.27 -4.95 -7.38
C THR A 57 18.13 -5.68 -6.03
N GLY A 58 17.52 -6.86 -6.02
CA GLY A 58 17.33 -7.69 -4.83
C GLY A 58 18.28 -8.89 -4.76
N GLY A 59 18.12 -9.71 -3.72
CA GLY A 59 18.81 -11.00 -3.64
C GLY A 59 18.34 -11.99 -4.70
N ILE A 60 19.14 -13.04 -4.91
CA ILE A 60 18.87 -14.13 -5.83
C ILE A 60 18.45 -15.37 -5.02
N SER A 61 17.35 -15.98 -5.40
CA SER A 61 16.81 -17.23 -4.87
C SER A 61 16.75 -18.27 -5.98
N PRO A 62 17.16 -19.53 -5.74
CA PRO A 62 17.02 -20.61 -6.71
C PRO A 62 15.56 -21.04 -6.91
N LEU A 63 14.64 -20.58 -6.03
CA LEU A 63 13.22 -20.89 -6.10
C LEU A 63 12.48 -19.75 -6.81
N PRO A 64 11.89 -19.99 -8.01
CA PRO A 64 11.31 -18.92 -8.83
C PRO A 64 10.21 -18.10 -8.12
N MET A 65 9.38 -18.76 -7.31
CA MET A 65 8.31 -18.09 -6.57
C MET A 65 8.84 -17.20 -5.45
N ILE A 66 9.90 -17.63 -4.78
CA ILE A 66 10.58 -16.82 -3.76
C ILE A 66 11.28 -15.64 -4.42
N GLN A 67 11.94 -15.87 -5.57
CA GLN A 67 12.55 -14.80 -6.36
C GLN A 67 11.51 -13.74 -6.75
N LEU A 68 10.35 -14.17 -7.27
CA LEU A 68 9.26 -13.26 -7.62
C LEU A 68 8.77 -12.49 -6.39
N GLU A 69 8.55 -13.15 -5.26
CA GLU A 69 8.12 -12.50 -4.02
C GLU A 69 9.12 -11.43 -3.56
N MET A 70 10.42 -11.74 -3.62
CA MET A 70 11.49 -10.80 -3.27
C MET A 70 11.49 -9.57 -4.17
N ARG A 71 11.35 -9.75 -5.48
CA ARG A 71 11.26 -8.64 -6.44
C ARG A 71 10.09 -7.72 -6.14
N LEU A 72 8.91 -8.30 -5.90
CA LEU A 72 7.69 -7.56 -5.57
C LEU A 72 7.83 -6.81 -4.23
N LYS A 73 8.44 -7.42 -3.21
CA LYS A 73 8.70 -6.76 -1.92
C LYS A 73 9.69 -5.61 -2.04
N ASN A 74 10.77 -5.77 -2.81
CA ASN A 74 11.76 -4.71 -3.05
C ASN A 74 11.12 -3.51 -3.77
N MET A 75 10.36 -3.76 -4.83
CA MET A 75 9.61 -2.72 -5.53
C MET A 75 8.62 -2.00 -4.63
N ARG A 76 7.90 -2.72 -3.76
CA ARG A 76 6.95 -2.12 -2.81
C ARG A 76 7.60 -1.11 -1.87
N GLY A 77 8.79 -1.39 -1.35
CA GLY A 77 9.50 -0.47 -0.46
C GLY A 77 9.92 0.84 -1.15
N ARG A 78 10.01 0.83 -2.47
CA ARG A 78 10.45 1.97 -3.29
C ARG A 78 9.30 2.70 -3.99
N LEU A 79 8.11 2.11 -4.07
CA LEU A 79 6.86 2.72 -4.54
C LEU A 79 6.21 3.53 -3.41
N LYS A 80 6.35 4.86 -3.43
CA LYS A 80 5.63 5.78 -2.53
C LYS A 80 4.29 6.21 -3.14
#